data_AF-A0A970KPN2-F1
#
_entry.id   AF-A0A970KPN2-F1
#
_cell.length_a   1.000
_cell.length_b   1.000
_cell.length_c   1.000
_cell.angle_alpha   90.00
_cell.angle_beta   90.00
_cell.angle_gamma   90.00
#
_symmetry.space_group_name_H-M   'P 1'
#
loop_
_entity.id
_entity.type
_entity.pdbx_description
1 polymer ?
#
loop_
_entity_poly.entity_id
_entity_poly.type
_entity_poly.pdbx_seq_one_letter_code
_entity_poly.pdbx_strand_id
1 'polypeptide(L)'
;MMSTISAVYEYPVDIEFAANFVRQKGYKINLLQCRPLQTKGLGRPVAIPEPADDSDCFFRQKGHFMGGNISLPIDYVVLVNTAAYQKLPEQENYIIARSVGKLNTALKGRNVLLIGPGRWGTTTPSLGVPVHFNEISNMSVICEVASSEAGFMPEVSYSSHFFLDLVEAGIFYAAIMADRKDTVYNPHIILALENQLPALLNAKGAHYAAVPHVAKTKGLEIYADIVTQTLLCL
;
A
#
# COMPACT_ATOMS: atom_id res chain seq x y z
N MET A 1 3.00 -27.37 8.95
CA MET A 1 1.69 -26.68 9.09
C MET A 1 1.46 -25.73 7.93
N MET A 2 2.21 -24.63 7.82
CA MET A 2 2.01 -23.64 6.73
C MET A 2 2.09 -24.23 5.32
N SER A 3 3.11 -25.04 5.05
CA SER A 3 3.27 -25.73 3.76
C SER A 3 2.08 -26.65 3.44
N THR A 4 1.55 -27.35 4.45
CA THR A 4 0.39 -28.24 4.32
C THR A 4 -0.88 -27.47 3.99
N ILE A 5 -1.16 -26.38 4.71
CA ILE A 5 -2.39 -25.59 4.50
C ILE A 5 -2.36 -24.92 3.12
N SER A 6 -1.23 -24.32 2.74
CA SER A 6 -1.05 -23.70 1.42
C SER A 6 -1.25 -24.72 0.29
N ALA A 7 -0.71 -25.93 0.44
CA ALA A 7 -0.88 -26.98 -0.56
C ALA A 7 -2.34 -27.47 -0.70
N VAL A 8 -3.10 -27.54 0.40
CA VAL A 8 -4.50 -27.97 0.38
C VAL A 8 -5.42 -26.90 -0.23
N TYR A 9 -5.15 -25.63 0.05
CA TYR A 9 -5.91 -24.53 -0.55
C TYR A 9 -5.50 -24.23 -1.99
N GLU A 10 -4.36 -24.78 -2.45
CA GLU A 10 -3.68 -24.40 -3.70
C GLU A 10 -3.51 -22.88 -3.84
N TYR A 11 -3.40 -22.20 -2.70
CA TYR A 11 -3.58 -20.75 -2.60
C TYR A 11 -2.92 -20.18 -1.33
N PRO A 12 -2.27 -18.99 -1.37
CA PRO A 12 -1.77 -18.32 -0.17
C PRO A 12 -2.88 -18.03 0.87
N VAL A 13 -2.69 -18.54 2.09
CA VAL A 13 -3.66 -18.39 3.19
C VAL A 13 -3.17 -17.40 4.24
N ASP A 14 -4.11 -16.60 4.74
CA ASP A 14 -3.96 -15.89 6.01
C ASP A 14 -4.37 -16.84 7.14
N ILE A 15 -3.54 -16.91 8.19
CA ILE A 15 -3.84 -17.74 9.36
C ILE A 15 -3.68 -16.96 10.66
N GLU A 16 -4.60 -17.20 11.58
CA GLU A 16 -4.46 -16.80 12.97
C GLU A 16 -4.33 -18.05 13.82
N PHE A 17 -3.42 -18.05 14.79
CA PHE A 17 -3.19 -19.20 15.66
C PHE A 17 -2.83 -18.78 17.08
N ALA A 18 -3.16 -19.64 18.05
CA ALA A 18 -2.74 -19.50 19.43
C ALA A 18 -1.73 -20.57 19.81
N ALA A 19 -0.59 -20.16 20.35
CA ALA A 19 0.39 -21.06 20.97
C ALA A 19 0.12 -21.16 22.48
N ASN A 20 -0.27 -22.35 22.92
CA ASN A 20 -0.56 -22.66 24.33
C ASN A 20 0.59 -23.46 24.92
N PHE A 21 1.29 -22.88 25.89
CA PHE A 21 2.42 -23.50 26.57
C PHE A 21 1.95 -24.23 27.83
N VAL A 22 2.18 -25.55 27.88
CA VAL A 22 1.86 -26.35 29.07
C VAL A 22 3.17 -26.61 29.81
N ARG A 23 3.30 -26.10 31.05
CA ARG A 23 4.50 -26.31 31.87
C ARG A 23 4.87 -27.80 31.88
N GLN A 24 6.10 -28.09 31.44
CA GLN A 24 6.73 -29.42 31.36
C GLN A 24 6.25 -30.41 30.27
N LYS A 25 5.26 -30.09 29.43
CA LYS A 25 4.75 -31.03 28.38
C LYS A 25 4.81 -30.51 26.94
N GLY A 26 5.49 -29.38 26.70
CA GLY A 26 5.63 -28.77 25.37
C GLY A 26 4.54 -27.73 25.09
N TYR A 27 4.31 -27.45 23.80
CA TYR A 27 3.36 -26.44 23.33
C TYR A 27 2.30 -27.08 22.41
N LYS A 28 1.12 -26.47 22.36
CA LYS A 28 0.06 -26.77 21.39
C LYS A 28 -0.22 -25.54 20.53
N ILE A 29 -0.27 -25.71 19.22
CA ILE A 29 -0.72 -24.69 18.28
C ILE A 29 -2.18 -24.99 17.93
N ASN A 30 -3.08 -24.04 18.19
CA ASN A 30 -4.47 -24.09 17.74
C ASN A 30 -4.64 -23.10 16.60
N LEU A 31 -5.13 -23.56 15.45
CA LEU A 31 -5.50 -22.70 14.33
C LEU A 31 -6.85 -22.05 14.67
N LEU A 32 -6.88 -20.73 14.77
CA LEU A 32 -8.07 -19.94 15.10
C LEU A 32 -8.79 -19.49 13.83
N GLN A 33 -8.03 -19.13 12.79
CA GLN A 33 -8.55 -18.69 11.51
C GLN A 33 -7.66 -19.20 10.38
N CYS A 34 -8.28 -19.55 9.25
CA CYS A 34 -7.59 -19.91 8.02
C CYS A 34 -8.47 -19.50 6.84
N ARG A 35 -8.01 -18.51 6.07
CA ARG A 35 -8.77 -17.96 4.95
C ARG A 35 -7.88 -17.79 3.72
N PRO A 36 -8.33 -18.21 2.52
CA PRO A 36 -7.62 -17.91 1.29
C PRO A 36 -7.70 -16.40 0.99
N LEU A 37 -6.56 -15.78 0.69
CA LEU A 37 -6.46 -14.35 0.39
C LEU A 37 -6.68 -14.11 -1.12
N GLN A 38 -7.93 -14.18 -1.59
CA GLN A 38 -8.25 -13.90 -3.00
C GLN A 38 -7.85 -12.47 -3.39
N THR A 39 -6.65 -12.31 -3.96
CA THR A 39 -6.03 -11.01 -4.23
C THR A 39 -5.79 -10.87 -5.73
N LYS A 40 -5.61 -9.63 -6.19
CA LYS A 40 -5.34 -9.34 -7.60
C LYS A 40 -4.03 -10.00 -8.04
N GLY A 41 -4.01 -10.58 -9.25
CA GLY A 41 -2.78 -11.14 -9.84
C GLY A 41 -2.67 -12.66 -9.83
N LEU A 42 -3.78 -13.39 -9.78
CA LEU A 42 -3.73 -14.85 -9.92
C LEU A 42 -3.37 -15.24 -11.35
N GLY A 43 -2.07 -15.45 -11.57
CA GLY A 43 -1.53 -15.66 -12.91
C GLY A 43 -0.09 -16.17 -12.90
N ARG A 44 0.43 -16.37 -14.11
CA ARG A 44 1.80 -16.83 -14.33
C ARG A 44 2.81 -15.81 -13.79
N PRO A 45 4.05 -16.23 -13.46
CA PRO A 45 5.13 -15.30 -13.12
C PRO A 45 5.22 -14.19 -14.17
N VAL A 46 5.33 -12.96 -13.71
CA VAL A 46 5.54 -11.79 -14.56
C VAL A 46 7.04 -11.59 -14.72
N ALA A 47 7.48 -11.26 -15.92
CA ALA A 47 8.87 -10.86 -16.15
C ALA A 47 9.07 -9.48 -15.51
N ILE A 48 9.71 -9.46 -14.34
CA ILE A 48 10.07 -8.22 -13.66
C ILE A 48 11.34 -7.69 -14.31
N PRO A 49 11.33 -6.45 -14.84
CA PRO A 49 12.54 -5.86 -15.40
C PRO A 49 13.58 -5.62 -14.29
N GLU A 50 14.85 -5.76 -14.62
CA GLU A 50 15.92 -5.31 -13.73
C GLU A 50 16.17 -3.82 -13.97
N PRO A 51 16.03 -2.97 -12.94
CA PRO A 51 16.36 -1.55 -13.09
C PRO A 51 17.86 -1.38 -13.37
N ALA A 52 18.21 -0.40 -14.18
CA ALA A 52 19.61 -0.08 -14.48
C ALA A 52 20.34 0.47 -13.24
N ASP A 53 19.65 1.30 -12.46
CA ASP A 53 20.07 1.80 -11.16
C ASP A 53 18.87 1.85 -10.20
N ASP A 54 19.11 1.69 -8.90
CA ASP A 54 18.05 1.81 -7.89
C ASP A 54 17.43 3.22 -7.87
N SER A 55 18.16 4.24 -8.29
CA SER A 55 17.65 5.62 -8.42
C SER A 55 16.62 5.80 -9.53
N ASP A 56 16.51 4.87 -10.48
CA ASP A 56 15.51 4.90 -11.56
C ASP A 56 14.15 4.33 -11.13
N CYS A 57 14.11 3.56 -10.03
CA CYS A 57 12.87 2.95 -9.56
C CYS A 57 12.13 3.85 -8.56
N PHE A 58 10.81 3.90 -8.65
CA PHE A 58 9.98 4.58 -7.67
C PHE A 58 10.04 3.86 -6.31
N PHE A 59 9.89 2.54 -6.32
CA PHE A 59 10.23 1.71 -5.18
C PHE A 59 10.56 0.27 -5.59
N ARG A 60 11.36 -0.41 -4.76
CA ARG A 60 11.72 -1.81 -4.90
C ARG A 60 11.90 -2.44 -3.53
N GLN A 61 11.31 -3.61 -3.29
CA GLN A 61 11.52 -4.34 -2.03
C GLN A 61 11.26 -5.85 -2.18
N LYS A 62 11.64 -6.60 -1.14
CA LYS A 62 11.25 -8.01 -0.98
C LYS A 62 10.16 -8.17 0.07
N GLY A 63 9.11 -8.90 -0.28
CA GLY A 63 7.95 -9.17 0.57
C GLY A 63 7.14 -7.91 0.89
N HIS A 64 6.36 -7.98 1.98
CA HIS A 64 5.53 -6.88 2.50
C HIS A 64 4.48 -6.35 1.50
N PHE A 65 3.99 -7.20 0.60
CA PHE A 65 2.81 -6.93 -0.22
C PHE A 65 1.85 -8.11 -0.19
N MET A 66 0.61 -7.85 -0.55
CA MET A 66 -0.43 -8.87 -0.67
C MET A 66 -1.07 -8.78 -2.05
N GLY A 67 -1.14 -9.93 -2.70
CA GLY A 67 -1.34 -10.00 -4.13
C GLY A 67 -0.77 -11.28 -4.71
N GLY A 68 -1.25 -11.65 -5.89
CA GLY A 68 -0.53 -12.55 -6.77
C GLY A 68 0.48 -11.80 -7.64
N ASN A 69 0.80 -12.41 -8.77
CA ASN A 69 1.66 -11.82 -9.78
C ASN A 69 0.93 -10.71 -10.54
N ILE A 70 1.48 -9.49 -10.54
CA ILE A 70 0.89 -8.38 -11.29
C ILE A 70 1.91 -7.70 -12.20
N SER A 71 1.41 -7.21 -13.32
CA SER A 71 2.02 -6.23 -14.21
C SER A 71 0.89 -5.23 -14.48
N LEU A 72 0.96 -4.06 -13.87
CA LEU A 72 -0.13 -3.09 -13.93
C LEU A 72 0.40 -1.70 -14.27
N PRO A 73 0.11 -1.17 -15.46
CA PRO A 73 0.48 0.19 -15.79
C PRO A 73 -0.25 1.17 -14.87
N ILE A 74 0.45 2.17 -14.38
CA ILE A 74 -0.08 3.22 -13.51
C ILE A 74 -0.26 4.47 -14.35
N ASP A 75 -1.48 5.01 -14.36
CA ASP A 75 -1.83 6.26 -15.06
C ASP A 75 -1.54 7.49 -14.18
N TYR A 76 -1.76 7.35 -12.87
CA TYR A 76 -1.61 8.40 -11.89
C TYR A 76 -1.06 7.87 -10.56
N VAL A 77 -0.20 8.66 -9.93
CA VAL A 77 0.21 8.47 -8.54
C VAL A 77 -0.39 9.58 -7.69
N VAL A 78 -1.10 9.20 -6.62
CA VAL A 78 -1.51 10.09 -5.54
C VAL A 78 -0.57 9.83 -4.37
N LEU A 79 0.40 10.72 -4.18
CA LEU A 79 1.40 10.64 -3.12
C LEU A 79 1.03 11.61 -1.99
N VAL A 80 0.74 11.10 -0.80
CA VAL A 80 0.66 11.91 0.42
C VAL A 80 2.06 11.98 1.02
N ASN A 81 2.67 13.16 0.96
CA ASN A 81 4.05 13.35 1.39
C ASN A 81 4.19 13.14 2.91
N THR A 82 4.85 12.06 3.31
CA THR A 82 5.07 11.65 4.71
C THR A 82 5.68 12.76 5.57
N ALA A 83 6.67 13.49 5.06
CA ALA A 83 7.35 14.54 5.82
C ALA A 83 6.51 15.81 5.96
N ALA A 84 5.70 16.14 4.95
CA ALA A 84 4.78 17.27 5.01
C ALA A 84 3.57 16.95 5.90
N TYR A 85 3.05 15.73 5.81
CA TYR A 85 1.90 15.25 6.59
C TYR A 85 2.17 15.27 8.10
N GLN A 86 3.35 14.85 8.55
CA GLN A 86 3.71 14.87 9.98
C GLN A 86 3.74 16.28 10.61
N LYS A 87 3.94 17.31 9.79
CA LYS A 87 4.01 18.70 10.26
C LYS A 87 2.61 19.32 10.39
N LEU A 88 1.58 18.64 9.91
CA LEU A 88 0.22 19.13 9.97
C LEU A 88 -0.36 19.00 11.39
N PRO A 89 -1.19 19.98 11.81
CA PRO A 89 -2.11 19.77 12.91
C PRO A 89 -3.05 18.59 12.63
N GLU A 90 -3.43 17.84 13.67
CA GLU A 90 -4.28 16.65 13.53
C GLU A 90 -5.61 16.93 12.81
N GLN A 91 -6.19 18.12 12.99
CA GLN A 91 -7.42 18.52 12.31
C GLN A 91 -7.25 18.59 10.78
N GLU A 92 -6.06 18.95 10.29
CA GLU A 92 -5.77 19.03 8.86
C GLU A 92 -5.62 17.64 8.23
N ASN A 93 -5.27 16.60 9.00
CA ASN A 93 -5.20 15.23 8.52
C ASN A 93 -6.54 14.73 7.96
N TYR A 94 -7.66 15.15 8.56
CA TYR A 94 -9.00 14.87 8.04
C TYR A 94 -9.25 15.57 6.70
N ILE A 95 -8.72 16.78 6.51
CA ILE A 95 -8.83 17.52 5.25
C ILE A 95 -8.01 16.81 4.15
N ILE A 96 -6.83 16.28 4.49
CA ILE A 96 -6.06 15.43 3.58
C ILE A 96 -6.86 14.18 3.19
N ALA A 97 -7.47 13.49 4.15
CA ALA A 97 -8.33 12.33 3.89
C ALA A 97 -9.48 12.66 2.93
N ARG A 98 -10.21 13.78 3.15
CA ARG A 98 -11.28 14.21 2.23
C ARG A 98 -10.75 14.57 0.84
N SER A 99 -9.53 15.11 0.76
CA SER A 99 -8.89 15.43 -0.52
C SER A 99 -8.56 14.17 -1.31
N VAL A 100 -8.06 13.13 -0.63
CA VAL A 100 -7.90 11.79 -1.21
C VAL A 100 -9.23 11.24 -1.73
N GLY A 101 -10.32 11.40 -0.96
CA GLY A 101 -11.67 10.99 -1.40
C GLY A 101 -12.18 11.69 -2.67
N LYS A 102 -11.87 12.99 -2.82
CA LYS A 102 -12.18 13.72 -4.05
C LYS A 102 -11.35 13.21 -5.24
N LEU A 103 -10.07 12.93 -5.03
CA LEU A 103 -9.19 12.37 -6.05
C LEU A 103 -9.62 10.97 -6.48
N ASN A 104 -10.03 10.12 -5.53
CA ASN A 104 -10.59 8.80 -5.79
C ASN A 104 -11.79 8.86 -6.76
N THR A 105 -12.64 9.87 -6.61
CA THR A 105 -13.78 10.08 -7.50
C THR A 105 -13.34 10.65 -8.84
N ALA A 106 -12.46 11.65 -8.85
CA ALA A 106 -12.00 12.33 -10.06
C ALA A 106 -11.18 11.42 -10.99
N LEU A 107 -10.47 10.43 -10.43
CA LEU A 107 -9.62 9.51 -11.16
C LEU A 107 -10.27 8.13 -11.37
N LYS A 108 -11.58 8.00 -11.14
CA LYS A 108 -12.29 6.73 -11.32
C LYS A 108 -12.12 6.19 -12.75
N GLY A 109 -11.84 4.90 -12.86
CA GLY A 109 -11.59 4.22 -14.14
C GLY A 109 -10.17 4.38 -14.68
N ARG A 110 -9.26 4.98 -13.91
CA ARG A 110 -7.81 5.01 -14.18
C ARG A 110 -7.09 4.04 -13.26
N ASN A 111 -5.91 3.60 -13.69
CA ASN A 111 -5.02 2.83 -12.83
C ASN A 111 -4.28 3.80 -11.89
N VAL A 112 -4.80 3.96 -10.68
CA VAL A 112 -4.24 4.90 -9.68
C VAL A 112 -3.49 4.15 -8.60
N LEU A 113 -2.26 4.58 -8.32
CA LEU A 113 -1.49 4.17 -7.16
C LEU A 113 -1.57 5.25 -6.09
N LEU A 114 -2.18 4.91 -4.95
CA LEU A 114 -2.22 5.75 -3.75
C LEU A 114 -1.09 5.32 -2.81
N ILE A 115 -0.25 6.26 -2.38
CA ILE A 115 0.87 5.99 -1.47
C ILE A 115 0.99 7.10 -0.43
N GLY A 116 1.21 6.74 0.82
CA GLY A 116 1.19 7.72 1.90
C GLY A 116 1.58 7.15 3.25
N PRO A 117 1.65 8.01 4.28
CA PRO A 117 2.20 7.65 5.58
C PRO A 117 1.29 6.71 6.37
N GLY A 118 1.90 5.68 6.93
CA GLY A 118 1.26 4.81 7.92
C GLY A 118 -0.02 4.14 7.42
N ARG A 119 -0.96 3.94 8.33
CA ARG A 119 -2.18 3.18 8.09
C ARG A 119 -3.25 4.00 7.39
N TRP A 120 -3.77 3.51 6.26
CA TRP A 120 -4.99 4.04 5.67
C TRP A 120 -6.20 3.58 6.49
N GLY A 121 -7.13 4.51 6.76
CA GLY A 121 -8.35 4.21 7.51
C GLY A 121 -8.18 4.07 9.02
N THR A 122 -7.11 4.66 9.56
CA THR A 122 -6.92 4.75 11.02
C THR A 122 -7.90 5.73 11.68
N THR A 123 -8.32 5.44 12.90
CA THR A 123 -9.02 6.40 13.78
C THR A 123 -8.06 7.31 14.53
N THR A 124 -6.76 7.04 14.45
CA THR A 124 -5.68 7.78 15.12
C THR A 124 -4.80 8.43 14.04
N PRO A 125 -5.03 9.71 13.68
CA PRO A 125 -4.37 10.35 12.54
C PRO A 125 -2.85 10.51 12.69
N SER A 126 -2.29 10.38 13.89
CA SER A 126 -0.84 10.35 14.11
C SER A 126 -0.18 9.06 13.61
N LEU A 127 -0.96 8.01 13.32
CA LEU A 127 -0.48 6.71 12.84
C LEU A 127 -0.76 6.47 11.34
N GLY A 128 -1.37 7.44 10.66
CA GLY A 128 -1.68 7.36 9.24
C GLY A 128 -2.85 8.26 8.83
N VAL A 129 -3.48 7.97 7.69
CA VAL A 129 -4.48 8.85 7.08
C VAL A 129 -5.91 8.37 7.40
N PRO A 130 -6.77 9.20 8.04
CA PRO A 130 -8.11 8.82 8.49
C PRO A 130 -9.16 8.87 7.37
N VAL A 131 -8.91 8.11 6.29
CA VAL A 131 -9.85 7.91 5.18
C VAL A 131 -10.95 6.92 5.53
N HIS A 132 -12.12 7.06 4.93
CA HIS A 132 -13.09 5.97 4.85
C HIS A 132 -12.82 5.12 3.61
N PHE A 133 -13.27 3.86 3.61
CA PHE A 133 -13.06 2.97 2.48
C PHE A 133 -13.62 3.53 1.15
N ASN A 134 -14.79 4.16 1.18
CA ASN A 134 -15.37 4.81 0.00
C ASN A 134 -14.52 5.95 -0.59
N GLU A 135 -13.54 6.46 0.16
CA GLU A 135 -12.60 7.50 -0.28
C GLU A 135 -11.37 6.95 -0.98
N ILE A 136 -11.18 5.64 -1.02
CA ILE A 136 -10.05 4.98 -1.69
C ILE A 136 -10.47 3.77 -2.54
N SER A 137 -11.77 3.47 -2.59
CA SER A 137 -12.32 2.25 -3.20
C SER A 137 -12.17 2.17 -4.73
N ASN A 138 -11.79 3.24 -5.43
CA ASN A 138 -11.50 3.20 -6.87
C ASN A 138 -9.99 3.16 -7.16
N MET A 139 -9.13 3.12 -6.14
CA MET A 139 -7.69 2.97 -6.33
C MET A 139 -7.36 1.59 -6.88
N SER A 140 -6.33 1.50 -7.72
CA SER A 140 -5.87 0.21 -8.22
C SER A 140 -4.79 -0.41 -7.35
N VAL A 141 -4.00 0.44 -6.70
CA VAL A 141 -2.92 0.07 -5.80
C VAL A 141 -2.96 1.01 -4.59
N ILE A 142 -2.77 0.44 -3.39
CA ILE A 142 -2.57 1.20 -2.16
C ILE A 142 -1.26 0.78 -1.50
N CYS A 143 -0.45 1.77 -1.19
CA CYS A 143 0.83 1.61 -0.52
C CYS A 143 0.82 2.35 0.83
N GLU A 144 1.11 1.63 1.90
CA GLU A 144 1.34 2.18 3.23
C GLU A 144 2.84 2.36 3.44
N VAL A 145 3.32 3.58 3.61
CA VAL A 145 4.74 3.86 3.87
C VAL A 145 4.99 3.72 5.37
N ALA A 146 5.72 2.67 5.73
CA ALA A 146 6.19 2.43 7.08
C ALA A 146 7.58 3.05 7.25
N SER A 147 7.70 3.93 8.24
CA SER A 147 8.97 4.54 8.63
C SER A 147 9.03 4.66 10.15
N SER A 148 10.01 3.98 10.73
CA SER A 148 10.38 4.02 12.14
C SER A 148 10.84 5.41 12.56
N GLU A 149 11.56 6.13 11.71
CA GLU A 149 12.00 7.51 11.95
C GLU A 149 10.81 8.48 12.04
N ALA A 150 9.77 8.23 11.24
CA ALA A 150 8.55 9.04 11.18
C ALA A 150 7.49 8.66 12.24
N GLY A 151 7.74 7.65 13.09
CA GLY A 151 6.74 7.12 14.02
C GLY A 151 5.58 6.36 13.36
N PHE A 152 5.59 6.19 12.03
CA PHE A 152 4.66 5.37 11.28
C PHE A 152 5.15 3.93 11.25
N MET A 153 5.10 3.28 12.42
CA MET A 153 5.40 1.87 12.51
C MET A 153 4.29 1.11 13.26
N PRO A 154 3.08 0.97 12.68
CA PRO A 154 2.06 0.07 13.22
C PRO A 154 2.13 -1.30 12.53
N GLU A 155 1.43 -2.27 13.10
CA GLU A 155 0.92 -3.43 12.37
C GLU A 155 0.16 -2.91 11.13
N VAL A 156 0.87 -2.86 10.02
CA VAL A 156 0.35 -2.68 8.66
C VAL A 156 -1.00 -3.39 8.54
N SER A 157 -1.96 -2.80 7.82
CA SER A 157 -3.40 -3.12 7.90
C SER A 157 -3.83 -4.60 7.68
N TYR A 158 -2.88 -5.51 7.43
CA TYR A 158 -2.99 -6.96 7.25
C TYR A 158 -4.05 -7.66 8.11
N SER A 159 -4.26 -7.26 9.36
CA SER A 159 -5.17 -7.93 10.31
C SER A 159 -6.54 -7.26 10.47
N SER A 160 -6.96 -6.37 9.57
CA SER A 160 -8.17 -5.55 9.76
C SER A 160 -9.31 -5.83 8.77
N HIS A 161 -10.55 -5.55 9.19
CA HIS A 161 -11.72 -5.54 8.28
C HIS A 161 -11.50 -4.63 7.07
N PHE A 162 -10.81 -3.51 7.28
CA PHE A 162 -10.45 -2.59 6.21
C PHE A 162 -9.60 -3.25 5.12
N PHE A 163 -8.69 -4.16 5.50
CA PHE A 163 -7.89 -4.89 4.53
C PHE A 163 -8.75 -5.88 3.72
N LEU A 164 -9.76 -6.51 4.34
CA LEU A 164 -10.71 -7.35 3.59
C LEU A 164 -11.46 -6.53 2.54
N ASP A 165 -11.89 -5.32 2.87
CA ASP A 165 -12.55 -4.43 1.90
C ASP A 165 -11.64 -4.13 0.70
N LEU A 166 -10.32 -3.94 0.92
CA LEU A 166 -9.34 -3.75 -0.16
C LEU A 166 -9.23 -4.99 -1.07
N VAL A 167 -9.16 -6.16 -0.45
CA VAL A 167 -9.07 -7.46 -1.14
C VAL A 167 -10.33 -7.70 -1.97
N GLU A 168 -11.51 -7.50 -1.39
CA GLU A 168 -12.80 -7.67 -2.07
C GLU A 168 -12.98 -6.69 -3.24
N ALA A 169 -12.48 -5.46 -3.11
CA ALA A 169 -12.47 -4.49 -4.20
C ALA A 169 -11.39 -4.74 -5.27
N GLY A 170 -10.55 -5.77 -5.11
CA GLY A 170 -9.49 -6.09 -6.06
C GLY A 170 -8.39 -5.03 -6.10
N ILE A 171 -8.14 -4.35 -4.98
CA ILE A 171 -7.09 -3.33 -4.83
C ILE A 171 -5.80 -4.04 -4.43
N PHE A 172 -4.72 -3.81 -5.18
CA PHE A 172 -3.41 -4.36 -4.81
C PHE A 172 -2.85 -3.58 -3.61
N TYR A 173 -2.30 -4.29 -2.63
CA TYR A 173 -1.84 -3.67 -1.39
C TYR A 173 -0.35 -3.97 -1.13
N ALA A 174 0.39 -2.94 -0.74
CA ALA A 174 1.78 -3.07 -0.31
C ALA A 174 2.09 -2.19 0.91
N ALA A 175 2.97 -2.67 1.77
CA ALA A 175 3.61 -1.90 2.81
C ALA A 175 5.05 -1.59 2.40
N ILE A 176 5.35 -0.33 2.16
CA ILE A 176 6.67 0.14 1.73
C ILE A 176 7.52 0.37 2.97
N MET A 177 8.49 -0.49 3.19
CA MET A 177 9.37 -0.46 4.37
C MET A 177 10.53 0.51 4.14
N ALA A 178 10.28 1.82 4.21
CA ALA A 178 11.21 2.87 3.77
C ALA A 178 12.57 2.86 4.49
N ASP A 179 12.61 2.39 5.74
CA ASP A 179 13.82 2.42 6.58
C ASP A 179 14.64 1.11 6.49
N ARG A 180 14.19 0.12 5.70
CA ARG A 180 14.92 -1.14 5.54
C ARG A 180 16.02 -1.00 4.51
N LYS A 181 17.20 -1.54 4.82
CA LYS A 181 18.38 -1.48 3.94
C LYS A 181 18.18 -2.13 2.57
N ASP A 182 17.24 -3.07 2.46
CA ASP A 182 16.91 -3.80 1.24
C ASP A 182 15.70 -3.23 0.49
N THR A 183 15.19 -2.07 0.94
CA THR A 183 14.13 -1.32 0.27
C THR A 183 14.70 -0.09 -0.43
N VAL A 184 14.29 0.10 -1.68
CA VAL A 184 14.46 1.36 -2.39
C VAL A 184 13.11 2.08 -2.37
N TYR A 185 13.13 3.36 -2.00
CA TYR A 185 11.95 4.22 -2.07
C TYR A 185 12.35 5.65 -2.43
N ASN A 186 12.01 6.06 -3.65
CA ASN A 186 12.42 7.33 -4.23
C ASN A 186 11.20 8.24 -4.48
N PRO A 187 10.57 8.82 -3.44
CA PRO A 187 9.40 9.69 -3.60
C PRO A 187 9.68 10.92 -4.47
N HIS A 188 10.95 11.32 -4.58
CA HIS A 188 11.38 12.44 -5.41
C HIS A 188 11.07 12.28 -6.90
N ILE A 189 11.03 11.04 -7.43
CA ILE A 189 10.68 10.77 -8.83
C ILE A 189 9.27 11.30 -9.13
N ILE A 190 8.32 11.02 -8.23
CA ILE A 190 6.93 11.48 -8.36
C ILE A 190 6.83 12.97 -8.04
N LEU A 191 7.51 13.45 -7.00
CA LEU A 191 7.47 14.86 -6.60
C LEU A 191 8.09 15.81 -7.64
N ALA A 192 8.96 15.32 -8.52
CA ALA A 192 9.54 16.08 -9.63
C ALA A 192 8.58 16.27 -10.82
N LEU A 193 7.50 15.48 -10.89
CA LEU A 193 6.49 15.62 -11.93
C LEU A 193 5.55 16.81 -11.63
N GLU A 194 4.83 17.25 -12.66
CA GLU A 194 3.85 18.33 -12.50
C GLU A 194 2.69 17.89 -11.60
N ASN A 195 2.47 18.63 -10.51
CA ASN A 195 1.36 18.37 -9.60
C ASN A 195 0.03 18.74 -10.27
N GLN A 196 -0.75 17.73 -10.65
CA GLN A 196 -2.07 17.83 -11.28
C GLN A 196 -3.19 18.14 -10.29
N LEU A 197 -2.94 18.18 -8.99
CA LEU A 197 -3.95 18.45 -7.96
C LEU A 197 -4.78 19.73 -8.25
N PRO A 198 -4.18 20.87 -8.61
CA PRO A 198 -4.95 22.09 -8.87
C PRO A 198 -5.91 21.94 -10.05
N ALA A 199 -5.47 21.24 -11.11
CA ALA A 199 -6.27 20.98 -12.30
C ALA A 199 -7.42 20.00 -12.03
N LEU A 200 -7.15 18.93 -11.26
CA LEU A 200 -8.14 17.88 -10.98
C LEU A 200 -9.24 18.34 -10.00
N LEU A 201 -8.89 19.17 -9.01
CA LEU A 201 -9.83 19.59 -7.98
C LEU A 201 -10.37 21.01 -8.16
N ASN A 202 -10.05 21.68 -9.28
CA ASN A 202 -10.37 23.09 -9.52
C ASN A 202 -10.01 24.00 -8.33
N ALA A 203 -8.94 23.64 -7.62
CA ALA A 203 -8.62 24.23 -6.34
C ALA A 203 -7.87 25.55 -6.55
N LYS A 204 -8.62 26.64 -6.69
CA LYS A 204 -8.06 28.00 -6.51
C LYS A 204 -7.60 28.12 -5.04
N GLY A 205 -6.30 28.01 -4.81
CA GLY A 205 -5.71 28.24 -3.48
C GLY A 205 -5.79 27.07 -2.50
N ALA A 206 -5.47 25.84 -2.92
CA ALA A 206 -5.31 24.75 -1.97
C ALA A 206 -4.17 25.05 -0.99
N HIS A 207 -4.52 25.49 0.23
CA HIS A 207 -3.63 25.59 1.39
C HIS A 207 -2.86 24.28 1.68
N TYR A 208 -3.25 23.18 1.03
CA TYR A 208 -2.71 21.83 1.20
C TYR A 208 -1.99 21.29 -0.04
N ALA A 209 -1.76 22.07 -1.10
CA ALA A 209 -1.11 21.58 -2.33
C ALA A 209 0.30 20.97 -2.11
N ALA A 210 0.91 21.21 -0.95
CA ALA A 210 2.19 20.65 -0.55
C ALA A 210 2.12 19.22 0.01
N VAL A 211 0.93 18.70 0.34
CA VAL A 211 0.79 17.41 1.05
C VAL A 211 0.37 16.28 0.11
N PRO A 212 -0.84 16.25 -0.48
CA PRO A 212 -1.13 15.40 -1.62
C PRO A 212 -0.47 15.99 -2.89
N HIS A 213 0.42 15.22 -3.48
CA HIS A 213 0.97 15.45 -4.80
C HIS A 213 0.35 14.43 -5.77
N VAL A 214 -0.23 14.91 -6.86
CA VAL A 214 -0.86 14.05 -7.86
C VAL A 214 -0.09 14.16 -9.16
N ALA A 215 0.57 13.09 -9.57
CA ALA A 215 1.35 13.07 -10.79
C ALA A 215 0.67 12.20 -11.84
N LYS A 216 0.61 12.69 -13.08
CA LYS A 216 0.29 11.85 -14.24
C LYS A 216 1.57 11.16 -14.70
N THR A 217 1.54 9.84 -14.84
CA THR A 217 2.71 9.04 -15.19
C THR A 217 2.71 8.68 -16.67
N LYS A 218 3.90 8.44 -17.22
CA LYS A 218 4.11 7.99 -18.61
C LYS A 218 4.98 6.74 -18.59
N GLY A 219 4.33 5.58 -18.58
CA GLY A 219 5.02 4.29 -18.61
C GLY A 219 5.43 3.73 -17.24
N LEU A 220 5.02 4.37 -16.13
CA LEU A 220 5.20 3.79 -14.79
C LEU A 220 4.35 2.53 -14.68
N GLU A 221 4.94 1.44 -14.22
CA GLU A 221 4.27 0.15 -14.06
C GLU A 221 4.70 -0.50 -12.73
N ILE A 222 3.72 -1.11 -12.05
CA ILE A 222 3.99 -1.91 -10.86
C ILE A 222 4.04 -3.39 -11.22
N TYR A 223 5.07 -4.04 -10.73
CA TYR A 223 5.35 -5.45 -10.88
C TYR A 223 5.38 -6.12 -9.52
N ALA A 224 4.70 -7.25 -9.39
CA ALA A 224 4.82 -8.11 -8.22
C ALA A 224 4.96 -9.56 -8.66
N ASP A 225 5.83 -10.30 -7.99
CA ASP A 225 5.96 -11.74 -8.12
C ASP A 225 5.94 -12.37 -6.72
N ILE A 226 4.89 -13.14 -6.45
CA ILE A 226 4.68 -13.77 -5.14
C ILE A 226 5.67 -14.91 -4.87
N VAL A 227 6.20 -15.55 -5.92
CA VAL A 227 7.13 -16.67 -5.80
C VAL A 227 8.50 -16.17 -5.36
N THR A 228 9.01 -15.12 -6.02
CA THR A 228 10.28 -14.50 -5.65
C THR A 228 10.14 -13.47 -4.53
N GLN A 229 8.90 -13.17 -4.14
CA GLN A 229 8.53 -12.09 -3.22
C GLN A 229 9.06 -10.73 -3.68
N THR A 230 9.15 -10.48 -4.98
CA THR A 230 9.69 -9.24 -5.52
C THR A 230 8.57 -8.24 -5.78
N LEU A 231 8.73 -7.01 -5.29
CA LEU A 231 7.88 -5.87 -5.63
C LEU A 231 8.73 -4.77 -6.25
N LEU A 232 8.29 -4.24 -7.37
CA LEU A 232 8.99 -3.20 -8.12
C LEU A 232 8.00 -2.23 -8.77
N CYS A 233 8.32 -0.95 -8.77
CA CYS A 233 7.59 0.07 -9.51
C CYS A 233 8.59 1.02 -10.20
N LEU A 234 8.54 1.11 -11.52
CA LEU A 234 9.40 1.95 -12.38
C LEU A 234 8.69 2.30 -13.69
#